data_AF-A0A8S3K5H6-F1
#
_entry.id   AF-A0A8S3K5H6-F1
#
_cell.length_a   1.000
_cell.length_b   1.000
_cell.length_c   1.000
_cell.angle_alpha   90.00
_cell.angle_beta   90.00
_cell.angle_gamma   90.00
#
_symmetry.space_group_name_H-M   'P 1'
#
loop_
_entity.id
_entity.type
_entity.pdbx_description
1 polymer ?
#
loop_
_entity_poly.entity_id
_entity_poly.type
_entity_poly.pdbx_seq_one_letter_code
_entity_poly.pdbx_strand_id
1 'polypeptide(L)'
;MSICFTLLVCSIVYCSVSIVITLMVPYYLINPDAVLPEAFQYVNLSALKYVVGVGALTGIFTSLLGTLLPLPRVLYAIASDGLIFRFIAWIHPRLQT
;
A
#
# COMPACT_ATOMS: atom_id res chain seq x y z
N MET A 1 -15.99 -5.13 -15.46
CA MET A 1 -15.72 -3.75 -15.94
C MET A 1 -15.03 -2.87 -14.89
N SER A 2 -15.36 -2.96 -13.60
CA SER A 2 -14.75 -2.11 -12.56
C SER A 2 -13.22 -2.27 -12.40
N ILE A 3 -12.70 -3.50 -12.58
CA ILE A 3 -11.26 -3.78 -12.46
C ILE A 3 -10.47 -3.12 -13.59
N CYS A 4 -10.96 -3.16 -14.84
CA CYS A 4 -10.30 -2.49 -15.96
C CYS A 4 -10.26 -0.97 -15.75
N PHE A 5 -11.35 -0.40 -15.21
CA PHE A 5 -11.42 1.03 -14.92
C PHE A 5 -10.41 1.45 -13.84
N THR A 6 -10.34 0.72 -12.71
CA THR A 6 -9.37 1.03 -11.65
C THR A 6 -7.92 0.85 -12.11
N LEU A 7 -7.63 -0.19 -12.89
CA LEU A 7 -6.28 -0.39 -13.46
C LEU A 7 -5.88 0.74 -14.40
N LEU A 8 -6.79 1.19 -15.27
CA LEU A 8 -6.52 2.28 -16.21
C LEU A 8 -6.25 3.60 -15.46
N VAL A 9 -7.08 3.93 -14.47
CA VAL A 9 -6.87 5.11 -13.62
C VAL A 9 -5.54 5.01 -12.85
N CYS A 10 -5.24 3.86 -12.26
CA CYS A 10 -3.99 3.64 -11.53
C CYS A 10 -2.77 3.84 -12.44
N SER A 11 -2.81 3.30 -13.66
CA SER A 11 -1.75 3.46 -14.66
C SER A 11 -1.51 4.93 -15.03
N ILE A 12 -2.57 5.71 -15.27
CA ILE A 12 -2.44 7.14 -15.56
C ILE A 12 -1.79 7.88 -14.39
N VAL A 13 -2.28 7.65 -13.16
CA VAL A 13 -1.75 8.32 -11.97
C VAL A 13 -0.27 7.99 -11.76
N TYR A 14 0.14 6.73 -11.92
CA TYR A 14 1.55 6.33 -11.80
C TYR A 14 2.44 7.02 -12.85
N CYS A 15 2.00 7.06 -14.11
CA CYS A 15 2.72 7.77 -15.17
C CYS A 15 2.85 9.27 -14.86
N SER A 16 1.77 9.91 -14.42
CA SER A 16 1.77 11.33 -14.06
C SER A 16 2.73 11.64 -12.92
N VAL A 17 2.72 10.83 -11.86
CA VAL A 17 3.63 11.01 -10.70
C VAL A 17 5.09 10.87 -11.13
N SER A 18 5.40 9.86 -11.94
CA SER A 18 6.76 9.66 -12.47
C SER A 18 7.25 10.85 -13.29
N ILE A 19 6.40 11.39 -14.18
CA ILE A 19 6.71 12.56 -15.01
C ILE A 19 6.97 13.79 -14.13
N VAL A 20 6.12 14.06 -13.14
CA VAL A 20 6.24 15.22 -12.26
C VAL A 20 7.54 15.16 -11.45
N ILE A 21 7.84 14.01 -10.84
CA ILE A 21 9.07 13.83 -10.05
C ILE A 21 10.31 14.03 -10.94
N THR A 22 10.30 13.44 -12.14
CA THR A 22 11.37 13.57 -13.13
C THR A 22 11.62 15.01 -13.54
N LEU A 23 10.56 15.80 -13.76
CA LEU A 23 10.69 17.22 -14.14
C LEU A 23 11.16 18.10 -12.97
N MET A 24 10.82 17.71 -11.74
CA MET A 24 11.06 18.51 -10.54
C MET A 24 12.48 18.35 -9.98
N VAL A 25 13.08 17.16 -10.08
CA VAL A 25 14.42 16.89 -9.53
C VAL A 25 15.23 16.01 -10.49
N PRO A 26 16.48 16.40 -10.85
CA PRO A 26 17.34 15.55 -11.66
C PRO A 26 17.64 14.22 -10.96
N TYR A 27 17.50 13.10 -11.68
CA TYR A 27 17.56 11.71 -11.19
C TYR A 27 18.76 11.34 -10.30
N TYR A 28 19.83 12.12 -10.31
CA TYR A 28 21.09 11.85 -9.60
C TYR A 28 21.02 12.05 -8.08
N LEU A 29 19.96 12.66 -7.55
CA LEU A 29 19.82 13.02 -6.12
C LEU A 29 18.65 12.30 -5.42
N ILE A 30 18.00 11.35 -6.08
CA ILE A 30 16.82 10.66 -5.55
C ILE A 30 17.29 9.50 -4.67
N ASN A 31 17.07 9.56 -3.35
CA ASN A 31 17.21 8.37 -2.52
C ASN A 31 16.03 7.41 -2.77
N PRO A 32 16.28 6.10 -2.88
CA PRO A 32 15.25 5.11 -3.20
C PRO A 32 14.21 4.95 -2.09
N ASP A 33 14.55 5.26 -0.84
CA ASP A 33 13.68 5.04 0.31
C ASP A 33 12.57 6.09 0.47
N ALA A 34 12.79 7.33 -0.03
CA ALA A 34 11.88 8.44 0.20
C ALA A 34 11.83 9.46 -0.97
N VAL A 35 11.62 8.94 -2.18
CA VAL A 35 11.61 9.72 -3.44
C VAL A 35 10.69 10.96 -3.38
N LEU A 36 9.46 10.80 -2.86
CA LEU A 36 8.47 11.89 -2.79
C LEU A 36 8.86 12.94 -1.72
N PRO A 37 9.06 12.59 -0.43
CA PRO A 37 9.43 13.54 0.61
C PRO A 37 10.69 14.35 0.30
N GLU A 38 11.73 13.72 -0.25
CA GLU A 38 12.98 14.39 -0.58
C GLU A 38 12.84 15.32 -1.77
N ALA A 39 12.12 14.91 -2.82
CA ALA A 39 11.84 15.76 -3.97
C ALA A 39 11.14 17.08 -3.54
N PHE A 40 10.23 17.01 -2.58
CA PHE A 40 9.58 18.20 -2.01
C PHE A 40 10.51 19.04 -1.11
N GLN A 41 11.51 18.45 -0.46
CA GLN A 41 12.52 19.21 0.29
C GLN A 41 13.44 20.02 -0.62
N TYR A 42 13.84 19.46 -1.77
CA TYR A 42 14.66 20.18 -2.75
C TYR A 42 13.98 21.45 -3.27
N VAL A 43 12.65 21.47 -3.34
CA VAL A 43 11.85 22.62 -3.78
C VAL A 43 11.42 23.52 -2.60
N ASN A 44 11.98 23.32 -1.40
CA ASN A 44 11.66 24.08 -0.16
C ASN A 44 10.18 24.03 0.26
N LEU A 45 9.41 23.03 -0.17
CA LEU A 45 7.99 22.87 0.17
C LEU A 45 7.79 21.94 1.36
N SER A 46 8.28 22.37 2.53
CA SER A 46 8.25 21.57 3.77
C SER A 46 6.83 21.15 4.18
N ALA A 47 5.82 22.01 3.96
CA ALA A 47 4.42 21.69 4.28
C ALA A 47 3.89 20.49 3.48
N LEU A 48 4.21 20.41 2.18
CA LEU A 48 3.78 19.30 1.32
C LEU A 48 4.45 17.98 1.72
N LYS A 49 5.72 18.01 2.14
CA LYS A 49 6.40 16.83 2.69
C LYS A 49 5.60 16.22 3.84
N TYR A 50 5.19 17.02 4.82
CA TYR A 50 4.45 16.52 5.98
C TYR A 50 3.07 15.96 5.61
N VAL A 51 2.32 16.67 4.75
CA VAL A 51 0.99 16.23 4.30
C VAL A 51 1.06 14.91 3.53
N VAL A 52 1.99 14.81 2.57
CA VAL A 52 2.18 13.59 1.77
C VAL A 52 2.67 12.44 2.65
N GLY A 53 3.55 12.70 3.62
CA GLY A 53 4.01 11.70 4.58
C GLY A 53 2.87 11.11 5.41
N VAL A 54 2.01 11.96 5.98
CA VAL A 54 0.84 11.50 6.75
C VAL A 54 -0.14 10.73 5.84
N GLY A 55 -0.40 11.23 4.64
CA GLY A 55 -1.28 10.57 3.67
C GLY A 55 -0.76 9.19 3.25
N ALA A 56 0.55 9.07 3.00
CA ALA A 56 1.18 7.79 2.63
C ALA A 56 1.07 6.78 3.78
N LEU A 57 1.36 7.18 5.02
CA LEU A 57 1.24 6.31 6.20
C LEU A 57 -0.19 5.79 6.37
N THR A 58 -1.20 6.67 6.29
CA THR A 58 -2.60 6.28 6.42
C THR A 58 -3.05 5.37 5.27
N GLY A 59 -2.60 5.65 4.04
CA GLY A 59 -2.89 4.81 2.87
C GLY A 59 -2.31 3.40 2.99
N ILE A 60 -1.04 3.28 3.38
CA ILE A 60 -0.38 2.00 3.61
C ILE A 60 -1.07 1.23 4.74
N PHE A 61 -1.40 1.90 5.84
CA PHE A 61 -2.09 1.27 6.97
C PHE A 61 -3.46 0.73 6.59
N THR A 62 -4.22 1.48 5.78
CA THR A 62 -5.52 1.05 5.27
C THR A 62 -5.40 -0.18 4.36
N SER A 63 -4.41 -0.18 3.45
CA SER A 63 -4.14 -1.33 2.58
C SER A 63 -3.70 -2.57 3.38
N LEU A 64 -2.87 -2.36 4.39
CA LEU A 64 -2.40 -3.42 5.29
C LEU A 64 -3.58 -4.06 6.06
N LEU A 65 -4.44 -3.25 6.68
CA LEU A 65 -5.64 -3.76 7.34
C LEU A 65 -6.60 -4.44 6.35
N GLY A 66 -6.76 -3.86 5.15
CA GLY A 66 -7.60 -4.43 4.09
C GLY A 66 -7.16 -5.83 3.66
N THR A 67 -5.85 -6.12 3.70
CA THR A 67 -5.30 -7.45 3.36
C THR A 67 -5.26 -8.41 4.54
N LEU A 68 -5.07 -7.92 5.77
CA LEU A 68 -5.05 -8.72 6.99
C LEU A 68 -6.43 -9.28 7.38
N LEU A 69 -7.52 -8.52 7.17
CA LEU A 69 -8.88 -8.95 7.53
C LEU A 69 -9.40 -10.19 6.76
N PRO A 70 -9.18 -10.35 5.44
CA PRO A 70 -9.58 -11.55 4.70
C PRO A 70 -8.60 -12.73 4.89
N LEU A 71 -7.36 -12.48 5.28
CA LEU A 71 -6.32 -13.51 5.46
C LEU A 71 -6.72 -14.67 6.42
N PRO A 72 -7.29 -14.45 7.62
CA PRO A 72 -7.72 -15.55 8.50
C PRO A 72 -8.87 -16.37 7.90
N ARG A 73 -9.77 -15.75 7.12
CA ARG A 73 -10.84 -16.47 6.42
C ARG A 73 -10.28 -17.39 5.33
N VAL A 74 -9.32 -16.89 4.57
CA VAL A 74 -8.62 -17.67 3.54
C VAL A 74 -7.83 -18.80 4.19
N LEU A 75 -7.10 -18.54 5.28
CA LEU A 75 -6.34 -19.56 6.00
C LEU A 75 -7.24 -20.66 6.57
N TYR A 76 -8.41 -20.32 7.11
CA TYR A 76 -9.40 -21.29 7.57
C TYR A 76 -9.94 -22.16 6.43
N ALA A 77 -10.25 -21.57 5.27
CA ALA A 77 -10.68 -22.33 4.09
C ALA A 77 -9.61 -23.34 3.64
N ILE A 78 -8.34 -22.91 3.55
CA ILE A 78 -7.22 -23.79 3.15
C ILE A 78 -6.96 -24.89 4.20
N ALA A 79 -7.15 -24.59 5.50
CA ALA A 79 -7.06 -25.59 6.56
C ALA A 79 -8.24 -26.58 6.54
N SER A 80 -9.45 -26.14 6.13
CA SER A 80 -10.61 -27.02 5.96
C SER A 80 -10.47 -27.96 4.77
N ASP A 81 -9.76 -27.55 3.72
CA ASP A 81 -9.38 -28.40 2.58
C ASP A 81 -8.30 -29.44 2.95
N GLY A 82 -7.81 -29.44 4.20
CA GLY A 82 -6.89 -30.45 4.74
C GLY A 82 -5.43 -30.29 4.33
N LEU A 83 -5.09 -29.16 3.69
CA LEU A 83 -3.74 -28.90 3.15
C LEU A 83 -2.75 -28.38 4.22
N ILE A 84 -3.24 -27.88 5.35
CA ILE A 84 -2.45 -27.31 6.45
C ILE A 84 -2.82 -28.00 7.78
N PHE A 85 -1.84 -28.28 8.64
CA PHE A 85 -2.04 -28.92 9.96
C PHE A 85 -3.16 -28.22 10.76
N ARG A 86 -4.16 -29.00 11.18
CA ARG A 86 -5.42 -28.58 11.84
C ARG A 86 -5.25 -27.83 13.16
N PHE A 87 -4.01 -27.71 13.66
CA PHE A 87 -3.65 -26.94 14.86
C PHE A 87 -3.75 -25.42 14.65
N ILE A 88 -3.54 -24.94 13.43
CA ILE A 88 -3.63 -23.50 13.08
C ILE A 88 -5.11 -23.06 12.90
N ALA A 89 -6.02 -24.02 12.68
CA ALA A 89 -7.46 -23.79 12.59
C ALA A 89 -8.17 -23.68 13.96
N TRP A 90 -7.43 -23.71 15.08
CA TRP A 90 -8.00 -23.55 16.41
C TRP A 90 -8.38 -22.09 16.67
N ILE A 91 -9.60 -21.74 16.26
CA ILE A 91 -10.24 -20.45 16.53
C ILE A 91 -10.76 -20.48 17.97
N HIS A 92 -10.49 -19.41 18.73
CA HIS A 92 -10.95 -19.30 20.11
C HIS A 92 -12.50 -19.22 20.14
N PRO A 93 -13.19 -20.11 20.89
CA PRO A 93 -14.63 -20.34 20.79
C PRO A 93 -15.52 -19.15 21.21
N ARG A 94 -14.94 -18.07 21.73
CA ARG A 94 -15.67 -16.87 22.17
C ARG A 94 -15.64 -15.70 21.18
N LEU A 95 -14.73 -15.68 20.22
CA LEU A 95 -14.55 -14.51 19.34
C LEU A 95 -14.75 -14.79 17.85
N GLN A 96 -14.78 -16.04 17.38
CA GLN A 96 -15.10 -16.41 15.97
C GLN A 96 -14.52 -15.46 14.91
N THR A 97 -13.32 -14.93 15.13
CA THR A 97 -12.57 -14.03 14.24
C THR A 97 -11.15 -14.51 14.11
#